data_AF-A0A2X5NPV3-F1
#
_entry.id   AF-A0A2X5NPV3-F1
#
_cell.length_a   1.000
_cell.length_b   1.000
_cell.length_c   1.000
_cell.angle_alpha   90.00
_cell.angle_beta   90.00
_cell.angle_gamma   90.00
#
_symmetry.space_group_name_H-M   'P 1'
#
loop_
_entity.id
_entity.type
_entity.pdbx_description
1 polymer ?
#
loop_
_entity_poly.entity_id
_entity_poly.type
_entity_poly.pdbx_seq_one_letter_code
_entity_poly.pdbx_strand_id
1 'polypeptide(L)'
;MKIRSLLEPSSKETRIPKSVFEAIQTIQRNMVYTLEMQINAWWASRESHLLLLNAPTLRRTQALTENLFRTLSGMLKTGKTDQVSATIAELDEMKRELSGLLSKAEHAKAEATPVYGYVWLSLELHGQLVRLHELIRMVLRK
;
A
#
# COMPACT_ATOMS: atom_id res chain seq x y z
N MET A 1 8.63 9.74 -22.09
CA MET A 1 9.60 8.63 -21.96
C MET A 1 8.87 7.38 -21.50
N LYS A 2 8.92 6.26 -22.22
CA LYS A 2 8.17 5.05 -21.85
C LYS A 2 9.01 4.26 -20.83
N ILE A 3 8.71 4.37 -19.53
CA ILE A 3 9.53 3.78 -18.43
C ILE A 3 9.84 2.28 -18.67
N ARG A 4 8.96 1.54 -19.35
CA ARG A 4 9.23 0.14 -19.75
C ARG A 4 10.45 -0.06 -20.65
N SER A 5 10.80 0.90 -21.51
CA SER A 5 11.98 0.78 -22.38
C SER A 5 13.29 0.83 -21.60
N LEU A 6 13.26 1.25 -20.34
CA LEU A 6 14.43 1.32 -19.46
C LEU A 6 14.71 0.01 -18.71
N LEU A 7 13.77 -0.94 -18.70
CA LEU A 7 13.92 -2.18 -17.93
C LEU A 7 15.15 -3.00 -18.35
N GLU A 8 15.32 -3.17 -19.66
CA GLU A 8 16.42 -3.92 -20.24
C GLU A 8 17.79 -3.27 -19.98
N PRO A 9 18.01 -1.97 -20.31
CA PRO A 9 19.28 -1.32 -20.01
C PRO A 9 19.57 -1.25 -18.50
N SER A 10 18.59 -0.93 -17.65
CA SER A 10 18.78 -0.89 -16.20
C SER A 10 19.16 -2.27 -15.62
N SER A 11 18.57 -3.35 -16.14
CA SER A 11 18.95 -4.71 -15.75
C SER A 11 20.39 -5.05 -16.10
N LYS A 12 20.85 -4.68 -17.31
CA LYS A 12 22.22 -4.90 -17.75
C LYS A 12 23.23 -4.10 -16.92
N GLU A 13 22.92 -2.85 -16.62
CA GLU A 13 23.80 -1.95 -15.87
C GLU A 13 23.92 -2.34 -14.39
N THR A 14 22.80 -2.61 -13.73
CA THR A 14 22.76 -2.94 -12.29
C THR A 14 22.97 -4.43 -11.99
N ARG A 15 22.94 -5.28 -13.01
CA ARG A 15 22.90 -6.76 -12.90
C ARG A 15 21.73 -7.27 -12.05
N ILE A 16 20.69 -6.46 -11.84
CA ILE A 16 19.46 -6.89 -11.16
C ILE A 16 18.55 -7.55 -12.21
N PRO A 17 17.91 -8.69 -11.93
CA PRO A 17 17.03 -9.33 -12.90
C PRO A 17 15.91 -8.40 -13.36
N LYS A 18 15.68 -8.33 -14.67
CA LYS A 18 14.60 -7.54 -15.28
C LYS A 18 13.23 -7.78 -14.62
N SER A 19 12.95 -9.02 -14.24
CA SER A 19 11.72 -9.42 -13.56
C SER A 19 11.48 -8.68 -12.24
N VAL A 20 12.53 -8.27 -11.53
CA VAL A 20 12.41 -7.45 -10.30
C VAL A 20 11.89 -6.06 -10.64
N PHE A 21 12.43 -5.41 -11.68
CA PHE A 21 11.95 -4.11 -12.12
C PHE A 21 10.52 -4.17 -12.69
N GLU A 22 10.18 -5.24 -13.41
CA GLU A 22 8.81 -5.48 -13.90
C GLU A 22 7.82 -5.66 -12.74
N ALA A 23 8.21 -6.41 -11.70
CA ALA A 23 7.39 -6.58 -10.50
C ALA A 23 7.18 -5.25 -9.77
N ILE A 24 8.23 -4.43 -9.62
CA ILE A 24 8.14 -3.08 -9.03
C ILE A 24 7.15 -2.21 -9.81
N GLN A 25 7.29 -2.13 -11.14
CA GLN A 25 6.38 -1.33 -11.98
C GLN A 25 4.93 -1.84 -11.93
N THR A 26 4.75 -3.16 -11.87
CA THR A 26 3.42 -3.77 -11.78
C THR A 26 2.75 -3.43 -10.46
N ILE A 27 3.45 -3.58 -9.34
CA ILE A 27 2.92 -3.24 -8.02
C ILE A 27 2.63 -1.75 -7.92
N GLN A 28 3.52 -0.88 -8.41
CA GLN A 28 3.27 0.56 -8.44
C GLN A 28 1.98 0.91 -9.19
N ARG A 29 1.77 0.33 -10.37
CA ARG A 29 0.54 0.54 -11.12
C ARG A 29 -0.69 0.02 -10.37
N ASN A 30 -0.59 -1.16 -9.78
CA ASN A 30 -1.69 -1.75 -9.01
C ASN A 30 -2.06 -0.89 -7.80
N MET A 31 -1.06 -0.36 -7.07
CA MET A 31 -1.32 0.56 -5.95
C MET A 31 -2.03 1.83 -6.37
N VAL A 32 -1.70 2.40 -7.53
CA VAL A 32 -2.43 3.57 -8.07
C VAL A 32 -3.90 3.21 -8.30
N TYR A 33 -4.19 2.05 -8.91
CA TYR A 33 -5.57 1.59 -9.07
C TYR A 33 -6.28 1.34 -7.72
N THR A 34 -5.59 0.73 -6.75
CA THR A 34 -6.14 0.53 -5.39
C THR A 34 -6.50 1.86 -4.75
N LEU A 35 -5.63 2.87 -4.85
CA LEU A 35 -5.87 4.22 -4.33
C LEU A 35 -7.05 4.90 -5.03
N GLU A 36 -7.17 4.78 -6.35
CA GLU A 36 -8.32 5.27 -7.11
C GLU A 36 -9.63 4.63 -6.62
N MET A 37 -9.63 3.30 -6.43
CA MET A 37 -10.79 2.59 -5.87
C MET A 37 -11.11 3.05 -4.44
N GLN A 38 -10.11 3.32 -3.61
CA GLN A 38 -10.32 3.85 -2.26
C GLN A 38 -10.97 5.23 -2.28
N ILE A 39 -10.53 6.11 -3.18
CA ILE A 39 -11.13 7.44 -3.37
C ILE A 39 -12.60 7.29 -3.79
N ASN A 40 -12.90 6.38 -4.71
CA ASN A 40 -14.27 6.11 -5.14
C ASN A 40 -15.14 5.57 -3.99
N ALA A 41 -14.63 4.63 -3.19
CA ALA A 41 -15.33 4.08 -2.03
C ALA A 41 -15.55 5.15 -0.94
N TRP A 42 -14.58 6.05 -0.76
CA TRP A 42 -14.64 7.16 0.18
C TRP A 42 -15.74 8.18 -0.15
N TRP A 43 -15.95 8.44 -1.44
CA TRP A 43 -16.96 9.39 -1.93
C TRP A 43 -18.25 8.75 -2.43
N ALA A 44 -18.43 7.43 -2.24
CA ALA A 44 -19.58 6.69 -2.76
C ALA A 44 -20.93 7.20 -2.23
N SER A 45 -20.98 7.65 -0.98
CA SER A 45 -22.17 8.29 -0.39
C SER A 45 -21.78 9.20 0.78
N ARG A 46 -22.65 10.16 1.12
CA ARG A 46 -22.47 11.02 2.29
C ARG A 46 -22.38 10.21 3.59
N GLU A 47 -23.18 9.16 3.72
CA GLU A 47 -23.18 8.29 4.88
C GLU A 47 -21.87 7.50 5.02
N SER A 48 -21.40 6.89 3.93
CA SER A 48 -20.07 6.23 3.88
C SER A 48 -18.97 7.22 4.28
N HIS A 49 -18.99 8.41 3.70
CA HIS A 49 -18.02 9.45 4.01
C HIS A 49 -18.02 9.86 5.50
N LEU A 50 -19.19 10.06 6.10
CA LEU A 50 -19.31 10.40 7.53
C LEU A 50 -18.85 9.25 8.45
N LEU A 51 -19.14 8.00 8.10
CA LEU A 51 -18.66 6.83 8.84
C LEU A 51 -17.13 6.74 8.78
N LEU A 52 -16.55 6.90 7.59
CA LEU A 52 -15.10 6.85 7.39
C LEU A 52 -14.37 8.00 8.11
N LEU A 53 -14.94 9.22 8.11
CA LEU A 53 -14.39 10.38 8.81
C LEU A 53 -14.32 10.16 10.32
N ASN A 54 -15.25 9.39 10.88
CA ASN A 54 -15.32 9.09 12.30
C ASN A 54 -14.57 7.81 12.70
N ALA A 55 -13.90 7.12 11.77
CA ALA A 55 -13.14 5.91 12.03
C ALA A 55 -11.65 6.22 12.34
N PRO A 56 -11.23 6.26 13.62
CA PRO A 56 -9.85 6.60 13.99
C PRO A 56 -8.82 5.61 13.43
N THR A 57 -9.13 4.31 13.46
CA THR A 57 -8.32 3.22 12.93
C THR A 57 -8.00 3.41 11.44
N LEU A 58 -8.98 3.85 10.64
CA LEU A 58 -8.80 4.10 9.21
C LEU A 58 -7.94 5.33 8.95
N ARG A 59 -8.16 6.43 9.69
CA ARG A 59 -7.31 7.62 9.60
C ARG A 59 -5.85 7.31 9.97
N ARG A 60 -5.63 6.51 11.01
CA ARG A 60 -4.28 6.05 11.40
C ARG A 60 -3.66 5.19 10.29
N THR A 61 -4.43 4.30 9.67
CA THR A 61 -3.96 3.47 8.55
C THR A 61 -3.55 4.33 7.35
N GLN A 62 -4.34 5.34 6.98
CA GLN A 62 -3.98 6.29 5.92
C GLN A 62 -2.67 7.02 6.22
N ALA A 63 -2.52 7.55 7.44
CA ALA A 63 -1.32 8.26 7.87
C ALA A 63 -0.08 7.36 7.84
N LEU A 64 -0.18 6.11 8.29
CA LEU A 64 0.92 5.15 8.23
C LEU A 64 1.27 4.74 6.79
N THR A 65 0.25 4.59 5.93
CA THR A 65 0.44 4.32 4.50
C THR A 65 1.22 5.46 3.84
N GLU A 66 0.83 6.71 4.10
CA GLU A 66 1.55 7.89 3.60
C GLU A 66 2.98 7.94 4.14
N ASN A 67 3.16 7.71 5.44
CA ASN A 67 4.47 7.66 6.05
C ASN A 67 5.35 6.58 5.41
N LEU A 68 4.82 5.39 5.15
CA LEU A 68 5.56 4.32 4.50
C LEU A 68 5.98 4.69 3.07
N PHE A 69 5.11 5.33 2.28
CA PHE A 69 5.51 5.86 0.97
C PHE A 69 6.67 6.86 1.08
N ARG A 70 6.62 7.78 2.06
CA ARG A 70 7.69 8.75 2.33
C ARG A 70 8.98 8.05 2.73
N THR A 71 8.93 7.07 3.62
CA THR A 71 10.09 6.29 4.07
C THR A 71 10.69 5.47 2.93
N LEU A 72 9.88 4.79 2.12
CA LEU A 72 10.34 4.04 0.94
C LEU A 72 11.02 4.96 -0.09
N SER A 73 10.43 6.12 -0.36
CA SER A 73 11.04 7.14 -1.23
C SER A 73 12.37 7.64 -0.65
N GLY A 74 12.45 7.89 0.66
CA GLY A 74 13.69 8.27 1.34
C GLY A 74 14.77 7.19 1.23
N MET A 75 14.40 5.92 1.41
CA MET A 75 15.29 4.77 1.25
C MET A 75 15.83 4.67 -0.18
N LEU A 76 14.98 4.83 -1.20
CA LEU A 76 15.42 4.83 -2.60
C LEU A 76 16.40 5.96 -2.93
N LYS A 77 16.27 7.13 -2.28
CA LYS A 77 17.17 8.28 -2.48
C LYS A 77 18.49 8.15 -1.75
N THR A 78 18.50 7.51 -0.58
CA THR A 78 19.63 7.52 0.36
C THR A 78 20.36 6.19 0.48
N GLY A 79 19.75 5.09 0.02
CA GLY A 79 20.23 3.72 0.19
C GLY A 79 20.09 3.17 1.62
N LYS A 80 19.60 3.96 2.59
CA LYS A 80 19.51 3.56 4.00
C LYS A 80 18.24 2.76 4.27
N THR A 81 18.38 1.54 4.79
CA THR A 81 17.26 0.60 4.98
C THR A 81 16.64 0.60 6.38
N ASP A 82 17.21 1.35 7.32
CA ASP A 82 16.99 1.12 8.76
C ASP A 82 15.62 1.59 9.26
N GLN A 83 14.99 2.54 8.55
CA GLN A 83 13.75 3.18 8.99
C GLN A 83 12.46 2.46 8.53
N VAL A 84 12.55 1.56 7.55
CA VAL A 84 11.34 0.97 6.94
C VAL A 84 10.72 -0.15 7.79
N SER A 85 11.56 -0.94 8.48
CA SER A 85 11.09 -2.09 9.25
C SER A 85 10.13 -1.71 10.39
N ALA A 86 10.37 -0.58 11.06
CA ALA A 86 9.49 -0.08 12.13
C ALA A 86 8.13 0.35 11.59
N THR A 87 8.11 1.12 10.49
CA THR A 87 6.85 1.55 9.85
C THR A 87 6.03 0.36 9.32
N ILE A 88 6.68 -0.69 8.81
CA ILE A 88 5.99 -1.91 8.38
C ILE A 88 5.39 -2.67 9.57
N ALA A 89 6.10 -2.78 10.69
CA ALA A 89 5.58 -3.43 11.88
C ALA A 89 4.32 -2.72 12.43
N GLU A 90 4.33 -1.39 12.45
CA GLU A 90 3.14 -0.58 12.81
C GLU A 90 1.99 -0.80 11.83
N LEU A 91 2.28 -0.94 10.52
CA LEU A 91 1.27 -1.18 9.50
C LEU A 91 0.68 -2.61 9.60
N ASP A 92 1.48 -3.62 9.96
CA ASP A 92 1.03 -4.98 10.25
C ASP A 92 0.14 -5.07 11.50
N GLU A 93 0.43 -4.26 12.53
CA GLU A 93 -0.46 -4.12 13.69
C GLU A 93 -1.82 -3.55 13.26
N MET A 94 -1.82 -2.47 12.49
CA MET A 94 -3.04 -1.87 11.95
C MET A 94 -3.84 -2.83 11.07
N LYS A 95 -3.16 -3.64 10.25
CA LYS A 95 -3.80 -4.69 9.45
C LYS A 95 -4.59 -5.67 10.32
N ARG A 96 -4.05 -6.07 11.48
CA ARG A 96 -4.75 -6.99 12.40
C ARG A 96 -6.00 -6.35 12.98
N GLU A 97 -5.92 -5.09 13.38
CA GLU A 97 -7.08 -4.33 13.88
C GLU A 97 -8.17 -4.19 12.82
N LEU A 98 -7.80 -3.79 11.60
CA LEU A 98 -8.73 -3.66 10.46
C LEU A 98 -9.36 -5.00 10.06
N SER A 99 -8.59 -6.09 10.07
CA SER A 99 -9.11 -7.43 9.77
C SER A 99 -10.13 -7.88 10.83
N GLY A 100 -9.90 -7.54 12.10
CA GLY A 100 -10.84 -7.79 13.18
C GLY A 100 -12.14 -6.98 13.03
N LEU A 101 -12.05 -5.72 12.59
CA LEU A 101 -13.23 -4.90 12.28
C LEU A 101 -14.01 -5.45 11.08
N LEU A 102 -13.32 -5.89 10.03
CA LEU A 102 -13.93 -6.48 8.83
C LEU A 102 -14.71 -7.75 9.18
N SER A 103 -14.09 -8.68 9.91
CA SER A 103 -14.73 -9.94 10.32
C SER A 103 -15.98 -9.71 11.18
N LYS A 104 -15.93 -8.79 12.16
CA LYS A 104 -17.10 -8.45 12.99
C LYS A 104 -18.26 -7.90 12.17
N ALA A 105 -17.94 -7.14 11.14
CA ALA A 105 -18.92 -6.43 10.35
C ALA A 105 -19.51 -7.34 9.23
N GLU A 106 -18.71 -8.25 8.64
CA GLU A 106 -19.19 -9.32 7.75
C GLU A 106 -20.25 -10.21 8.42
N HIS A 107 -20.06 -10.53 9.71
CA HIS A 107 -21.05 -11.30 10.48
C HIS A 107 -22.34 -10.54 10.77
N ALA A 108 -22.33 -9.20 10.70
CA ALA A 108 -23.46 -8.35 11.04
C ALA A 108 -24.42 -8.05 9.86
N LYS A 109 -24.15 -8.53 8.64
CA LYS A 109 -24.95 -8.25 7.42
C LYS A 109 -25.29 -6.76 7.22
N ALA A 110 -24.44 -5.85 7.67
CA ALA A 110 -24.78 -4.42 7.64
C ALA A 110 -24.71 -3.84 6.22
N GLU A 111 -25.66 -2.97 5.88
CA GLU A 111 -25.84 -2.26 4.59
C GLU A 111 -24.68 -1.31 4.19
N ALA A 112 -23.55 -1.31 4.91
CA ALA A 112 -22.42 -0.41 4.71
C ALA A 112 -21.42 -0.89 3.63
N THR A 113 -21.88 -1.45 2.51
CA THR A 113 -21.05 -2.04 1.43
C THR A 113 -19.84 -1.18 1.01
N PRO A 114 -19.94 0.16 0.89
CA PRO A 114 -18.79 1.00 0.54
C PRO A 114 -17.72 1.08 1.63
N VAL A 115 -18.10 1.03 2.91
CA VAL A 115 -17.16 1.08 4.05
C VAL A 115 -16.36 -0.22 4.11
N TYR A 116 -16.99 -1.37 3.87
CA TYR A 116 -16.30 -2.66 3.74
C TYR A 116 -15.30 -2.66 2.59
N GLY A 117 -15.72 -2.14 1.42
CA GLY A 117 -14.84 -1.98 0.27
C GLY A 117 -13.62 -1.13 0.60
N TYR A 118 -13.81 -0.02 1.33
CA TYR A 118 -12.71 0.84 1.76
C TYR A 118 -11.72 0.12 2.71
N VAL A 119 -12.23 -0.62 3.69
CA VAL A 119 -11.41 -1.41 4.63
C VAL A 119 -10.62 -2.49 3.87
N TRP A 120 -11.27 -3.23 2.98
CA TRP A 120 -10.63 -4.27 2.17
C TRP A 120 -9.52 -3.69 1.28
N LEU A 121 -9.78 -2.57 0.60
CA LEU A 121 -8.77 -1.90 -0.23
C LEU A 121 -7.59 -1.38 0.60
N SER A 122 -7.82 -0.99 1.86
CA SER A 122 -6.75 -0.60 2.79
C SER A 122 -5.84 -1.78 3.13
N LEU A 123 -6.40 -2.98 3.29
CA LEU A 123 -5.65 -4.22 3.51
C LEU A 123 -4.87 -4.66 2.25
N GLU A 124 -5.47 -4.51 1.08
CA GLU A 124 -4.79 -4.80 -0.19
C GLU A 124 -3.62 -3.85 -0.42
N LEU A 125 -3.81 -2.54 -0.18
CA LEU A 125 -2.74 -1.55 -0.29
C LEU A 125 -1.58 -1.84 0.67
N HIS A 126 -1.87 -2.29 1.90
CA HIS A 126 -0.87 -2.77 2.84
C HIS A 126 -0.02 -3.91 2.26
N GLY A 127 -0.67 -4.96 1.74
CA GLY A 127 0.02 -6.09 1.12
C GLY A 127 0.90 -5.67 -0.05
N GLN A 128 0.42 -4.75 -0.89
CA GLN A 128 1.17 -4.20 -2.01
C GLN A 128 2.40 -3.40 -1.55
N LEU A 129 2.28 -2.61 -0.48
CA LEU A 129 3.37 -1.84 0.12
C LEU A 129 4.47 -2.72 0.71
N VAL A 130 4.09 -3.76 1.46
CA VAL A 130 5.05 -4.74 2.02
C VAL A 130 5.83 -5.41 0.89
N ARG A 131 5.13 -5.85 -0.16
CA ARG A 131 5.79 -6.49 -1.31
C ARG A 131 6.69 -5.53 -2.09
N LEU A 132 6.30 -4.26 -2.22
CA LEU A 132 7.15 -3.24 -2.82
C LEU A 132 8.42 -3.03 -1.99
N HIS A 133 8.31 -2.95 -0.66
CA HIS A 133 9.46 -2.86 0.23
C HIS A 133 10.44 -4.03 0.03
N GLU A 134 9.95 -5.27 -0.03
CA GLU A 134 10.79 -6.45 -0.24
C GLU A 134 11.56 -6.38 -1.57
N LEU A 135 10.90 -5.95 -2.65
CA LEU A 135 11.53 -5.77 -3.95
C LEU A 135 12.59 -4.68 -3.92
N ILE A 136 12.31 -3.54 -3.30
CA ILE A 136 13.30 -2.46 -3.18
C ILE A 136 14.48 -2.90 -2.31
N ARG A 137 14.24 -3.63 -1.23
CA ARG A 137 15.30 -4.17 -0.38
C ARG A 137 16.19 -5.16 -1.16
N MET A 138 15.64 -5.98 -2.04
CA MET A 138 16.45 -6.83 -2.94
C MET A 138 17.31 -6.01 -3.91
N VAL A 139 16.79 -4.88 -4.40
CA VAL A 139 17.52 -3.96 -5.29
C VAL A 139 18.68 -3.28 -4.55
N LEU A 140 18.50 -2.88 -3.29
CA LEU A 140 19.47 -2.09 -2.51
C LEU A 140 20.53 -2.91 -1.76
N ARG A 141 20.37 -4.23 -1.61
CA ARG A 141 21.36 -5.10 -0.95
C ARG A 141 22.54 -5.52 -1.84
N LYS A 142 22.65 -4.99 -3.06
CA LYS A 142 23.80 -5.18 -3.96
C LYS A 142 24.75 -4.01 -3.86
#